data_AF-A0A2R6CL86-F1
#
_entry.id   AF-A0A2R6CL86-F1
#
_cell.length_a   1.000
_cell.length_b   1.000
_cell.length_c   1.000
_cell.angle_alpha   90.00
_cell.angle_beta   90.00
_cell.angle_gamma   90.00
#
_symmetry.space_group_name_H-M   'P 1'
#
loop_
_entity.id
_entity.type
_entity.pdbx_description
1 polymer ?
#
loop_
_entity_poly.entity_id
_entity_poly.type
_entity_poly.pdbx_seq_one_letter_code
_entity_poly.pdbx_strand_id
1 'polypeptide(L)'
;MTRDQFRPPEHDNEHFLLTTVVGSYPKPKWLHRARDMWNDEDNSFDDEDFEEAKDDASRLITREHERAGLDVVVDGEMRRNEMVEYFAHRIDGCEFNGPVKVWGHNYFDKPSVVDEVEYDEEWLVSEYEFTAEVADRPVKVPITGPYTLANWSFNEAYRTDEELAYDLAELVNEEVEGLVEAGARYIQIDEPALATTPDDHAIVGECLERIVADVPDDIRLCLHVCYGDYSRIYPEILEFPVDEVDIELCNNDYEQLDVFTEPAFTKDLAVGVVDAHVGEVESVEEIESNIRRALEVVPPEQLTVSPDCGLKLLPREVAYGKMENLVRAARNVEAALDEGEISASAPQAVADD
;
A
#
# COMPACT_ATOMS: atom_id res chain seq x y z
N MET A 1 20.12 3.87 -4.22
CA MET A 1 19.10 3.09 -3.50
C MET A 1 18.11 4.11 -2.97
N THR A 2 16.93 4.19 -3.59
CA THR A 2 15.86 5.14 -3.22
C THR A 2 15.44 4.94 -1.75
N ARG A 3 15.58 3.73 -1.21
CA ARG A 3 15.31 3.38 0.18
C ARG A 3 16.11 4.15 1.24
N ASP A 4 17.39 4.47 0.98
CA ASP A 4 18.29 5.07 1.98
C ASP A 4 17.81 6.46 2.45
N GLN A 5 17.00 7.15 1.64
CA GLN A 5 16.44 8.46 2.00
C GLN A 5 15.46 8.40 3.19
N PHE A 6 14.97 7.20 3.53
CA PHE A 6 14.05 6.99 4.65
C PHE A 6 14.75 6.52 5.93
N ARG A 7 16.07 6.31 5.90
CA ARG A 7 16.84 5.93 7.08
C ARG A 7 16.95 7.11 8.05
N PRO A 8 16.53 6.97 9.32
CA PRO A 8 16.70 8.02 10.32
C PRO A 8 18.19 8.38 10.50
N PRO A 9 18.56 9.68 10.64
CA PRO A 9 19.96 10.07 10.84
C PRO A 9 20.63 9.47 12.08
N GLU A 10 19.84 9.16 13.11
CA GLU A 10 20.28 8.60 14.38
C GLU A 10 19.83 7.14 14.55
N HIS A 11 19.81 6.35 13.46
CA HIS A 11 19.50 4.92 13.54
C HIS A 11 20.57 4.16 14.33
N ASP A 12 20.16 3.40 15.35
CA ASP A 12 21.06 2.80 16.34
C ASP A 12 21.91 1.64 15.78
N ASN A 13 21.39 0.93 14.77
CA ASN A 13 22.01 -0.27 14.19
C ASN A 13 22.75 0.04 12.88
N GLU A 14 23.75 -0.77 12.52
CA GLU A 14 24.43 -0.70 11.22
C GLU A 14 23.50 -1.19 10.10
N HIS A 15 22.85 -2.34 10.30
CA HIS A 15 21.76 -2.79 9.45
C HIS A 15 20.49 -1.94 9.65
N PHE A 16 19.73 -1.79 8.57
CA PHE A 16 18.46 -1.07 8.57
C PHE A 16 17.43 -1.95 7.86
N LEU A 17 16.31 -2.20 8.53
CA LEU A 17 15.08 -2.77 7.99
C LEU A 17 14.06 -1.65 8.00
N LEU A 18 13.56 -1.28 6.82
CA LEU A 18 12.60 -0.19 6.70
C LEU A 18 11.27 -0.67 7.26
N THR A 19 10.66 0.09 8.17
CA THR A 19 9.35 -0.25 8.72
C THR A 19 8.27 0.71 8.24
N THR A 20 7.16 0.16 7.76
CA THR A 20 6.01 0.95 7.27
C THR A 20 4.70 0.17 7.42
N VAL A 21 3.60 0.76 7.00
CA VAL A 21 2.30 0.10 6.84
C VAL A 21 1.88 0.13 5.38
N VAL A 22 1.01 -0.78 4.94
CA VAL A 22 0.52 -0.79 3.55
C VAL A 22 -0.24 0.50 3.21
N GLY A 23 -1.18 0.92 4.06
CA GLY A 23 -1.99 2.11 3.82
C GLY A 23 -3.12 2.25 4.84
N SER A 24 -4.30 1.75 4.48
CA SER A 24 -5.52 1.94 5.26
C SER A 24 -5.42 1.47 6.72
N TYR A 25 -6.00 2.26 7.62
CA TYR A 25 -5.93 2.02 9.08
C TYR A 25 -7.32 2.12 9.73
N PRO A 26 -7.55 1.56 10.93
CA PRO A 26 -8.87 1.61 11.57
C PRO A 26 -9.38 3.04 11.80
N LYS A 27 -10.47 3.39 11.12
CA LYS A 27 -11.13 4.68 11.32
C LYS A 27 -11.62 4.82 12.76
N PRO A 28 -11.37 5.96 13.43
CA PRO A 28 -11.92 6.18 14.76
C PRO A 28 -13.45 6.11 14.73
N LYS A 29 -14.06 5.48 15.74
CA LYS A 29 -15.53 5.34 15.83
C LYS A 29 -16.28 6.67 15.77
N TRP A 30 -15.64 7.76 16.20
CA TRP A 30 -16.22 9.10 16.13
C TRP A 30 -16.23 9.65 14.69
N LEU A 31 -15.32 9.23 13.81
CA LEU A 31 -15.31 9.66 12.41
C LEU A 31 -16.51 9.09 11.65
N HIS A 32 -16.90 7.84 11.95
CA HIS A 32 -18.15 7.28 11.44
C HIS A 32 -19.38 8.08 11.89
N ARG A 33 -19.39 8.55 13.15
CA ARG A 33 -20.47 9.41 13.65
C ARG A 33 -20.47 10.79 13.00
N ALA A 34 -19.29 11.37 12.75
CA ALA A 34 -19.17 12.62 12.01
C ALA A 34 -19.77 12.48 10.60
N ARG A 35 -19.44 11.39 9.90
CA ARG A 35 -20.07 11.07 8.61
C ARG A 35 -21.58 10.89 8.70
N ASP A 36 -22.08 10.21 9.73
CA ASP A 36 -23.52 10.03 9.93
C ASP A 36 -24.23 11.38 10.19
N MET A 37 -23.57 12.32 10.87
CA MET A 37 -24.07 13.68 11.10
C MET A 37 -24.03 14.54 9.83
N TRP A 38 -22.95 14.43 9.05
CA TRP A 38 -22.78 15.13 7.77
C TRP A 38 -23.81 14.68 6.72
N ASN A 39 -24.13 13.38 6.66
CA ASN A 39 -25.15 12.84 5.75
C ASN A 39 -26.60 13.20 6.14
N ASP A 40 -26.83 13.73 7.34
CA ASP A 40 -28.16 14.09 7.82
C ASP A 40 -28.46 15.55 7.43
N GLU A 41 -29.26 15.75 6.37
CA GLU A 41 -29.63 17.09 5.87
C GLU A 41 -30.33 17.99 6.92
N ASP A 42 -30.90 17.41 7.99
CA ASP A 42 -31.52 18.15 9.09
C ASP A 42 -30.50 18.55 10.19
N ASN A 43 -29.24 18.12 10.07
CA ASN A 43 -28.15 18.43 10.97
C ASN A 43 -27.45 19.74 10.57
N SER A 44 -26.81 20.42 11.52
CA SER A 44 -26.00 21.62 11.25
C SER A 44 -24.52 21.32 11.01
N PHE A 45 -24.15 20.04 10.97
CA PHE A 45 -22.78 19.58 10.75
C PHE A 45 -22.50 19.58 9.26
N ASP A 46 -21.69 20.54 8.81
CA ASP A 46 -21.50 20.84 7.40
C ASP A 46 -20.18 20.28 6.83
N ASP A 47 -19.85 20.66 5.59
CA ASP A 47 -18.64 20.22 4.91
C ASP A 47 -17.37 20.67 5.66
N GLU A 48 -17.35 21.88 6.22
CA GLU A 48 -16.19 22.40 6.97
C GLU A 48 -15.97 21.56 8.24
N ASP A 49 -17.05 21.24 8.97
CA ASP A 49 -16.98 20.39 10.15
C ASP A 49 -16.49 18.96 9.81
N PHE A 50 -16.90 18.42 8.66
CA PHE A 50 -16.50 17.07 8.25
C PHE A 50 -15.05 17.02 7.75
N GLU A 51 -14.60 18.04 7.02
CA GLU A 51 -13.17 18.19 6.66
C GLU A 51 -12.30 18.27 7.91
N GLU A 52 -12.64 19.10 8.91
CA GLU A 52 -11.90 19.17 10.17
C GLU A 52 -11.84 17.79 10.87
N ALA A 53 -12.95 17.05 10.89
CA ALA A 53 -12.98 15.71 11.47
C ALA A 53 -12.07 14.71 10.74
N LYS A 54 -11.96 14.80 9.40
CA LYS A 54 -11.05 13.96 8.60
C LYS A 54 -9.59 14.34 8.84
N ASP A 55 -9.28 15.63 8.89
CA ASP A 55 -7.96 16.18 9.24
C ASP A 55 -7.48 15.68 10.60
N ASP A 56 -8.33 15.77 11.61
CA ASP A 56 -8.03 15.29 12.97
C ASP A 56 -7.83 13.77 13.01
N ALA A 57 -8.57 13.02 12.19
CA ALA A 57 -8.40 11.57 12.11
C ALA A 57 -7.06 11.20 11.49
N SER A 58 -6.68 11.84 10.37
CA SER A 58 -5.39 11.60 9.71
C SER A 58 -4.24 12.00 10.62
N ARG A 59 -4.28 13.20 11.21
CA ARG A 59 -3.26 13.63 12.20
C ARG A 59 -3.13 12.61 13.32
N LEU A 60 -4.24 12.10 13.84
CA LEU A 60 -4.23 11.13 14.91
C LEU A 60 -3.53 9.82 14.50
N ILE A 61 -3.80 9.29 13.31
CA ILE A 61 -3.19 8.05 12.83
C ILE A 61 -1.71 8.25 12.48
N THR A 62 -1.35 9.34 11.79
CA THR A 62 0.05 9.69 11.52
C THR A 62 0.88 9.73 12.81
N ARG A 63 0.36 10.38 13.86
CA ARG A 63 1.04 10.43 15.17
C ARG A 63 1.09 9.08 15.89
N GLU A 64 0.17 8.17 15.62
CA GLU A 64 0.24 6.80 16.15
C GLU A 64 1.32 5.97 15.46
N HIS A 65 1.48 6.11 14.15
CA HIS A 65 2.56 5.47 13.41
C HIS A 65 3.93 5.92 13.94
N GLU A 66 4.11 7.23 14.15
CA GLU A 66 5.33 7.78 14.75
C GLU A 66 5.57 7.27 16.17
N ARG A 67 4.51 7.19 16.99
CA ARG A 67 4.61 6.69 18.37
C ARG A 67 4.96 5.20 18.42
N ALA A 68 4.48 4.42 17.45
CA ALA A 68 4.88 3.02 17.28
C ALA A 68 6.35 2.89 16.85
N GLY A 69 6.92 3.94 16.26
CA GLY A 69 8.31 4.02 15.84
C GLY A 69 8.55 3.65 14.38
N LEU A 70 7.50 3.67 13.54
CA LEU A 70 7.61 3.42 12.11
C LEU A 70 8.54 4.43 11.43
N ASP A 71 9.27 3.97 10.42
CA ASP A 71 10.21 4.81 9.67
C ASP A 71 9.52 5.68 8.65
N VAL A 72 8.52 5.10 7.98
CA VAL A 72 7.66 5.75 7.00
C VAL A 72 6.22 5.61 7.48
N VAL A 73 5.46 6.70 7.38
CA VAL A 73 4.09 6.78 7.88
C VAL A 73 3.12 7.03 6.74
N VAL A 74 1.85 6.75 6.99
CA VAL A 74 0.72 7.12 6.13
C VAL A 74 -0.33 7.84 6.99
N ASP A 75 -1.28 8.50 6.34
CA ASP A 75 -2.40 9.18 7.01
C ASP A 75 -3.51 8.19 7.46
N GLY A 76 -3.43 6.94 6.98
CA GLY A 76 -4.35 5.84 7.26
C GLY A 76 -5.57 5.80 6.34
N GLU A 77 -5.60 6.60 5.28
CA GLU A 77 -6.70 6.77 4.33
C GLU A 77 -7.99 7.24 5.01
N MET A 78 -7.86 8.14 6.00
CA MET A 78 -9.01 8.57 6.81
C MET A 78 -10.04 9.34 5.98
N ARG A 79 -9.65 9.94 4.85
CA ARG A 79 -10.53 10.61 3.89
C ARG A 79 -11.23 9.67 2.93
N ARG A 80 -10.76 8.43 2.79
CA ARG A 80 -11.20 7.50 1.73
C ARG A 80 -12.18 6.48 2.28
N ASN A 81 -13.27 6.19 1.57
CA ASN A 81 -14.24 5.18 2.00
C ASN A 81 -13.93 3.79 1.46
N GLU A 82 -13.55 3.73 0.19
CA GLU A 82 -13.32 2.51 -0.59
C GLU A 82 -12.28 2.85 -1.68
N MET A 83 -11.43 1.90 -2.04
CA MET A 83 -10.24 2.16 -2.85
C MET A 83 -10.51 2.35 -4.34
N VAL A 84 -11.70 2.03 -4.85
CA VAL A 84 -12.11 2.31 -6.23
C VAL A 84 -13.15 3.43 -6.23
N GLU A 85 -14.16 3.36 -5.34
CA GLU A 85 -15.22 4.37 -5.23
C GLU A 85 -14.64 5.78 -5.03
N TYR A 86 -13.60 5.91 -4.19
CA TYR A 86 -12.99 7.20 -3.87
C TYR A 86 -12.41 7.92 -5.10
N PHE A 87 -11.72 7.18 -5.97
CA PHE A 87 -11.12 7.73 -7.19
C PHE A 87 -12.16 7.88 -8.31
N ALA A 88 -13.09 6.94 -8.45
CA ALA A 88 -14.13 7.02 -9.46
C ALA A 88 -15.07 8.23 -9.28
N HIS A 89 -15.20 8.77 -8.06
CA HIS A 89 -15.88 10.05 -7.83
C HIS A 89 -15.12 11.29 -8.37
N ARG A 90 -13.83 11.14 -8.69
CA ARG A 90 -12.90 12.21 -9.15
C ARG A 90 -12.43 12.02 -10.59
N ILE A 91 -12.98 11.00 -11.26
CA ILE A 91 -12.68 10.66 -12.64
C ILE A 91 -13.94 10.97 -13.45
N ASP A 92 -13.83 11.94 -14.36
CA ASP A 92 -14.89 12.21 -15.33
C ASP A 92 -15.11 10.97 -16.21
N GLY A 93 -16.35 10.76 -16.64
CA GLY A 93 -16.75 9.55 -17.40
C GLY A 93 -17.24 8.37 -16.55
N CYS A 94 -17.18 8.48 -15.21
CA CYS A 94 -17.75 7.51 -14.28
C CYS A 94 -19.17 7.87 -13.81
N GLU A 95 -20.05 6.86 -13.71
CA GLU A 95 -21.38 6.97 -13.10
C GLU A 95 -21.61 5.86 -12.06
N PHE A 96 -22.41 6.16 -11.03
CA PHE A 96 -22.79 5.20 -10.00
C PHE A 96 -24.25 4.77 -10.15
N ASN A 97 -24.45 3.47 -10.35
CA ASN A 97 -25.77 2.86 -10.57
C ASN A 97 -26.36 2.21 -9.30
N GLY A 98 -25.70 2.42 -8.16
CA GLY A 98 -26.09 1.92 -6.85
C GLY A 98 -25.40 0.61 -6.46
N PRO A 99 -25.66 0.14 -5.23
CA PRO A 99 -24.86 -0.89 -4.59
C PRO A 99 -24.95 -2.26 -5.27
N VAL A 100 -23.79 -2.83 -5.58
CA VAL A 100 -23.63 -4.18 -6.12
C VAL A 100 -23.21 -5.14 -5.02
N LYS A 101 -23.86 -6.31 -4.99
CA LYS A 101 -23.49 -7.37 -4.05
C LYS A 101 -22.25 -8.10 -4.54
N VAL A 102 -21.17 -8.11 -3.75
CA VAL A 102 -19.93 -8.79 -4.13
C VAL A 102 -19.75 -10.11 -3.37
N TRP A 103 -19.74 -10.10 -2.02
CA TRP A 103 -19.72 -11.35 -1.23
C TRP A 103 -20.54 -11.26 0.06
N GLY A 104 -21.13 -12.39 0.47
CA GLY A 104 -21.86 -12.50 1.75
C GLY A 104 -23.01 -11.49 1.87
N HIS A 105 -22.84 -10.52 2.77
CA HIS A 105 -23.75 -9.38 3.00
C HIS A 105 -23.13 -8.03 2.61
N ASN A 106 -21.96 -8.04 1.97
CA ASN A 106 -21.23 -6.83 1.58
C ASN A 106 -21.70 -6.35 0.21
N TYR A 107 -21.95 -5.05 0.16
CA TYR A 107 -22.33 -4.32 -1.04
C TYR A 107 -21.36 -3.16 -1.20
N PHE A 108 -21.03 -2.86 -2.45
CA PHE A 108 -20.09 -1.80 -2.83
C PHE A 108 -20.74 -0.95 -3.91
N ASP A 109 -20.49 0.36 -3.91
CA ASP A 109 -20.93 1.21 -5.00
C ASP A 109 -19.91 1.10 -6.13
N LYS A 110 -20.17 0.15 -7.03
CA LYS A 110 -19.26 -0.16 -8.13
C LYS A 110 -19.50 0.83 -9.28
N PRO A 111 -18.47 1.58 -9.72
CA PRO A 111 -18.64 2.55 -10.80
C PRO A 111 -18.86 1.87 -12.16
N SER A 112 -19.60 2.54 -13.04
CA SER A 112 -19.69 2.28 -14.48
C SER A 112 -18.93 3.36 -15.24
N VAL A 113 -17.96 2.97 -16.06
CA VAL A 113 -17.28 3.87 -17.01
C VAL A 113 -18.12 3.94 -18.28
N VAL A 114 -18.84 5.06 -18.44
CA VAL A 114 -19.85 5.27 -19.48
C VAL A 114 -19.41 6.23 -20.60
N ASP A 115 -18.32 6.96 -20.38
CA ASP A 115 -17.65 7.80 -21.38
C ASP A 115 -16.10 7.68 -21.23
N GLU A 116 -15.35 8.40 -22.05
CA GLU A 116 -13.88 8.55 -21.93
C GLU A 116 -13.49 9.05 -20.53
N VAL A 117 -12.47 8.44 -19.91
CA VAL A 117 -12.01 8.85 -18.58
C VAL A 117 -11.12 10.07 -18.67
N GLU A 118 -11.39 11.08 -17.84
CA GLU A 118 -10.62 12.33 -17.80
C GLU A 118 -10.26 12.70 -16.35
N TYR A 119 -9.11 13.35 -16.18
CA TYR A 119 -8.66 13.92 -14.91
C TYR A 119 -9.42 15.22 -14.66
N ASP A 120 -10.34 15.23 -13.68
CA ASP A 120 -11.15 16.42 -13.34
C ASP A 120 -10.56 17.23 -12.19
N GLU A 121 -10.28 16.56 -11.07
CA GLU A 121 -9.73 17.16 -9.86
C GLU A 121 -8.61 16.31 -9.25
N GLU A 122 -7.79 16.92 -8.38
CA GLU A 122 -6.70 16.22 -7.68
C GLU A 122 -7.23 15.11 -6.76
N TRP A 123 -6.51 13.98 -6.70
CA TRP A 123 -6.98 12.83 -5.93
C TRP A 123 -6.44 12.82 -4.52
N LEU A 124 -5.13 12.98 -4.36
CA LEU A 124 -4.36 12.69 -3.17
C LEU A 124 -3.33 13.78 -2.82
N VAL A 125 -3.10 14.76 -3.69
CA VAL A 125 -2.13 15.85 -3.48
C VAL A 125 -2.44 16.59 -2.18
N SER A 126 -3.69 17.02 -1.97
CA SER A 126 -4.05 17.75 -0.75
C SER A 126 -3.97 16.88 0.51
N GLU A 127 -4.30 15.59 0.39
CA GLU A 127 -4.15 14.59 1.46
C GLU A 127 -2.68 14.41 1.84
N TYR A 128 -1.80 14.32 0.85
CA TYR A 128 -0.35 14.22 1.04
C TYR A 128 0.21 15.48 1.69
N GLU A 129 -0.10 16.68 1.17
CA GLU A 129 0.41 17.95 1.69
C GLU A 129 0.05 18.13 3.17
N PHE A 130 -1.22 17.87 3.54
CA PHE A 130 -1.65 17.90 4.93
C PHE A 130 -0.86 16.92 5.79
N THR A 131 -0.71 15.68 5.32
CA THR A 131 -0.04 14.63 6.09
C THR A 131 1.44 14.94 6.27
N ALA A 132 2.10 15.45 5.23
CA ALA A 132 3.49 15.88 5.26
C ALA A 132 3.70 17.09 6.20
N GLU A 133 2.72 18.00 6.31
CA GLU A 133 2.78 19.13 7.26
C GLU A 133 2.77 18.65 8.71
N VAL A 134 2.00 17.60 9.02
CA VAL A 134 1.79 17.14 10.40
C VAL A 134 2.74 16.02 10.83
N ALA A 135 3.43 15.38 9.91
CA ALA A 135 4.37 14.28 10.15
C ALA A 135 5.80 14.78 10.46
N ASP A 136 6.46 14.10 11.38
CA ASP A 136 7.90 14.18 11.64
C ASP A 136 8.69 13.07 10.90
N ARG A 137 7.99 12.18 10.19
CA ARG A 137 8.53 11.06 9.42
C ARG A 137 8.16 11.19 7.93
N PRO A 138 8.95 10.62 7.01
CA PRO A 138 8.57 10.53 5.61
C PRO A 138 7.19 9.89 5.42
N VAL A 139 6.43 10.41 4.46
CA VAL A 139 5.06 9.97 4.17
C VAL A 139 5.05 9.11 2.92
N LYS A 140 4.44 7.93 2.99
CA LYS A 140 4.09 7.10 1.84
C LYS A 140 2.67 7.39 1.39
N VAL A 141 2.45 7.40 0.08
CA VAL A 141 1.13 7.62 -0.53
C VAL A 141 0.67 6.36 -1.25
N PRO A 142 -0.28 5.59 -0.68
CA PRO A 142 -0.96 4.53 -1.40
C PRO A 142 -1.95 5.13 -2.40
N ILE A 143 -1.95 4.63 -3.64
CA ILE A 143 -2.89 4.96 -4.71
C ILE A 143 -3.34 3.66 -5.38
N THR A 144 -4.63 3.55 -5.67
CA THR A 144 -5.14 2.37 -6.36
C THR A 144 -4.63 2.35 -7.79
N GLY A 145 -4.07 1.22 -8.20
CA GLY A 145 -3.52 1.05 -9.52
C GLY A 145 -4.60 0.98 -10.62
N PRO A 146 -4.23 1.36 -11.86
CA PRO A 146 -5.17 1.50 -12.96
C PRO A 146 -5.80 0.18 -13.40
N TYR A 147 -5.11 -0.95 -13.25
CA TYR A 147 -5.68 -2.26 -13.60
C TYR A 147 -6.79 -2.64 -12.62
N THR A 148 -6.61 -2.40 -11.32
CA THR A 148 -7.65 -2.60 -10.31
C THR A 148 -8.81 -1.63 -10.51
N LEU A 149 -8.54 -0.35 -10.80
CA LEU A 149 -9.58 0.63 -11.13
C LEU A 149 -10.43 0.15 -12.32
N ALA A 150 -9.81 -0.37 -13.39
CA ALA A 150 -10.52 -0.93 -14.54
C ALA A 150 -11.30 -2.21 -14.19
N ASN A 151 -10.63 -3.21 -13.62
CA ASN A 151 -11.19 -4.54 -13.34
C ASN A 151 -12.38 -4.47 -12.37
N TRP A 152 -12.29 -3.58 -11.38
CA TRP A 152 -13.34 -3.38 -10.39
C TRP A 152 -14.38 -2.34 -10.81
N SER A 153 -14.34 -1.83 -12.04
CA SER A 153 -15.38 -1.01 -12.67
C SER A 153 -16.22 -1.82 -13.66
N PHE A 154 -17.38 -1.30 -14.08
CA PHE A 154 -18.08 -1.81 -15.26
C PHE A 154 -17.65 -0.98 -16.48
N ASN A 155 -17.12 -1.64 -17.49
CA ASN A 155 -16.69 -0.98 -18.71
C ASN A 155 -17.82 -0.95 -19.75
N GLU A 156 -18.37 0.24 -20.01
CA GLU A 156 -19.43 0.46 -21.00
C GLU A 156 -18.95 1.34 -22.18
N ALA A 157 -17.88 2.11 -22.00
CA ALA A 157 -17.33 3.04 -22.99
C ALA A 157 -16.23 2.46 -23.88
N TYR A 158 -15.35 1.62 -23.33
CA TYR A 158 -14.16 1.11 -24.02
C TYR A 158 -14.43 -0.23 -24.70
N ARG A 159 -13.58 -0.61 -25.66
CA ARG A 159 -13.75 -1.90 -26.35
C ARG A 159 -13.26 -3.07 -25.52
N THR A 160 -12.23 -2.84 -24.71
CA THR A 160 -11.61 -3.82 -23.82
C THR A 160 -11.29 -3.16 -22.49
N ASP A 161 -11.19 -3.98 -21.44
CA ASP A 161 -10.74 -3.50 -20.12
C ASP A 161 -9.27 -3.10 -20.14
N GLU A 162 -8.48 -3.64 -21.08
CA GLU A 162 -7.10 -3.23 -21.36
C GLU A 162 -7.03 -1.78 -21.85
N GLU A 163 -7.85 -1.38 -22.83
CA GLU A 163 -7.89 0.01 -23.31
C GLU A 163 -8.26 0.97 -22.16
N LEU A 164 -9.23 0.59 -21.32
CA LEU A 164 -9.60 1.37 -20.13
C LEU A 164 -8.46 1.46 -19.11
N ALA A 165 -7.78 0.35 -18.80
CA ALA A 165 -6.67 0.33 -17.86
C ALA A 165 -5.51 1.24 -18.31
N TYR A 166 -5.25 1.32 -19.61
CA TYR A 166 -4.21 2.20 -20.15
C TYR A 166 -4.56 3.68 -20.01
N ASP A 167 -5.79 4.09 -20.31
CA ASP A 167 -6.21 5.48 -20.11
C ASP A 167 -6.22 5.86 -18.62
N LEU A 168 -6.67 4.95 -17.75
CA LEU A 168 -6.57 5.14 -16.30
C LEU A 168 -5.11 5.24 -15.82
N ALA A 169 -4.16 4.56 -16.47
CA ALA A 169 -2.75 4.66 -16.15
C ALA A 169 -2.17 6.05 -16.47
N GLU A 170 -2.67 6.72 -17.52
CA GLU A 170 -2.32 8.12 -17.80
C GLU A 170 -2.85 9.06 -16.70
N LEU A 171 -4.08 8.83 -16.20
CA LEU A 171 -4.63 9.63 -15.09
C LEU A 171 -3.87 9.40 -13.78
N VAL A 172 -3.48 8.15 -13.49
CA VAL A 172 -2.63 7.82 -12.33
C VAL A 172 -1.25 8.47 -12.48
N ASN A 173 -0.68 8.50 -13.69
CA ASN A 173 0.57 9.22 -13.95
C ASN A 173 0.44 10.71 -13.62
N GLU A 174 -0.61 11.38 -14.10
CA GLU A 174 -0.87 12.80 -13.81
C GLU A 174 -0.97 13.08 -12.30
N GLU A 175 -1.66 12.21 -11.55
CA GLU A 175 -1.72 12.30 -10.08
C GLU A 175 -0.34 12.07 -9.42
N VAL A 176 0.43 11.10 -9.91
CA VAL A 176 1.78 10.81 -9.42
C VAL A 176 2.73 11.98 -9.66
N GLU A 177 2.66 12.65 -10.81
CA GLU A 177 3.41 13.87 -11.07
C GLU A 177 3.05 14.96 -10.06
N GLY A 178 1.76 15.19 -9.82
CA GLY A 178 1.28 16.15 -8.81
C GLY A 178 1.81 15.83 -7.41
N LEU A 179 1.81 14.56 -7.00
CA LEU A 179 2.38 14.11 -5.72
C LEU A 179 3.89 14.37 -5.65
N VAL A 180 4.63 14.08 -6.72
CA VAL A 180 6.08 14.33 -6.79
C VAL A 180 6.39 15.82 -6.68
N GLU A 181 5.63 16.66 -7.38
CA GLU A 181 5.73 18.12 -7.32
C GLU A 181 5.44 18.67 -5.91
N ALA A 182 4.45 18.09 -5.22
CA ALA A 182 4.11 18.42 -3.84
C ALA A 182 5.18 17.97 -2.82
N GLY A 183 6.08 17.06 -3.23
CA GLY A 183 7.21 16.62 -2.42
C GLY A 183 7.20 15.15 -2.03
N ALA A 184 6.23 14.36 -2.50
CA ALA A 184 6.17 12.93 -2.21
C ALA A 184 7.44 12.24 -2.72
N ARG A 185 7.95 11.29 -1.93
CA ARG A 185 9.15 10.52 -2.25
C ARG A 185 8.94 9.01 -2.22
N TYR A 186 7.78 8.58 -1.72
CA TYR A 186 7.41 7.19 -1.64
C TYR A 186 5.94 7.05 -2.04
N ILE A 187 5.71 6.49 -3.22
CA ILE A 187 4.38 6.26 -3.78
C ILE A 187 4.20 4.76 -3.96
N GLN A 188 3.04 4.26 -3.55
CA GLN A 188 2.68 2.85 -3.65
C GLN A 188 1.47 2.70 -4.56
N ILE A 189 1.60 1.86 -5.59
CA ILE A 189 0.52 1.47 -6.48
C ILE A 189 -0.09 0.17 -5.95
N ASP A 190 -1.37 0.18 -5.63
CA ASP A 190 -2.09 -0.98 -5.10
C ASP A 190 -2.81 -1.73 -6.22
N GLU A 191 -2.39 -2.97 -6.50
CA GLU A 191 -2.99 -3.83 -7.53
C GLU A 191 -3.54 -5.16 -6.97
N PRO A 192 -4.53 -5.14 -6.06
CA PRO A 192 -5.12 -6.38 -5.53
C PRO A 192 -5.78 -7.27 -6.60
N ALA A 193 -6.20 -6.71 -7.73
CA ALA A 193 -6.81 -7.51 -8.80
C ALA A 193 -5.78 -8.41 -9.53
N LEU A 194 -4.49 -8.03 -9.52
CA LEU A 194 -3.43 -8.68 -10.32
C LEU A 194 -3.26 -10.16 -9.95
N ALA A 195 -3.11 -10.50 -8.68
CA ALA A 195 -2.88 -11.89 -8.26
C ALA A 195 -4.15 -12.78 -8.34
N THR A 196 -5.31 -12.18 -8.65
CA THR A 196 -6.59 -12.89 -8.73
C THR A 196 -7.02 -13.22 -10.15
N THR A 197 -6.42 -12.58 -11.16
CA THR A 197 -6.77 -12.73 -12.57
C THR A 197 -5.58 -13.30 -13.36
N PRO A 198 -5.70 -14.49 -13.97
CA PRO A 198 -4.60 -15.07 -14.73
C PRO A 198 -4.31 -14.29 -16.02
N ASP A 199 -3.05 -14.31 -16.44
CA ASP A 199 -2.55 -13.83 -17.75
C ASP A 199 -2.59 -12.31 -17.99
N ASP A 200 -2.94 -11.49 -17.00
CA ASP A 200 -3.05 -10.02 -17.14
C ASP A 200 -1.80 -9.24 -16.66
N HIS A 201 -0.72 -9.93 -16.27
CA HIS A 201 0.53 -9.28 -15.83
C HIS A 201 1.11 -8.33 -16.88
N ALA A 202 0.91 -8.63 -18.18
CA ALA A 202 1.36 -7.77 -19.27
C ALA A 202 0.60 -6.44 -19.31
N ILE A 203 -0.70 -6.45 -18.99
CA ILE A 203 -1.52 -5.23 -18.91
C ILE A 203 -1.00 -4.37 -17.76
N VAL A 204 -0.75 -4.97 -16.58
CA VAL A 204 -0.20 -4.24 -15.43
C VAL A 204 1.18 -3.69 -15.71
N GLY A 205 2.09 -4.47 -16.29
CA GLY A 205 3.43 -3.99 -16.65
C GLY A 205 3.39 -2.78 -17.57
N GLU A 206 2.53 -2.82 -18.59
CA GLU A 206 2.33 -1.73 -19.55
C GLU A 206 1.64 -0.51 -18.89
N CYS A 207 0.76 -0.70 -17.91
CA CYS A 207 0.23 0.39 -17.08
C CYS A 207 1.32 1.03 -16.22
N LEU A 208 2.17 0.23 -15.58
CA LEU A 208 3.26 0.73 -14.74
C LEU A 208 4.30 1.50 -15.58
N GLU A 209 4.63 1.04 -16.80
CA GLU A 209 5.49 1.77 -17.75
C GLU A 209 4.95 3.17 -18.07
N ARG A 210 3.62 3.33 -18.20
CA ARG A 210 2.97 4.66 -18.36
C ARG A 210 3.11 5.50 -17.10
N ILE A 211 2.83 4.91 -15.93
CA ILE A 211 2.91 5.61 -14.64
C ILE A 211 4.32 6.16 -14.38
N VAL A 212 5.37 5.42 -14.75
CA VAL A 212 6.75 5.82 -14.44
C VAL A 212 7.40 6.72 -15.50
N ALA A 213 6.76 6.92 -16.65
CA ALA A 213 7.39 7.53 -17.83
C ALA A 213 8.10 8.87 -17.53
N ASP A 214 7.51 9.67 -16.65
CA ASP A 214 7.98 11.01 -16.27
C ASP A 214 8.34 11.12 -14.77
N VAL A 215 8.41 10.00 -14.06
CA VAL A 215 8.76 9.95 -12.63
C VAL A 215 10.29 9.99 -12.44
N PRO A 216 10.84 10.92 -11.63
CA PRO A 216 12.27 10.97 -11.36
C PRO A 216 12.81 9.71 -10.66
N ASP A 217 14.03 9.30 -11.02
CA ASP A 217 14.72 8.11 -10.47
C ASP A 217 14.93 8.13 -8.94
N ASP A 218 14.79 9.28 -8.27
CA ASP A 218 14.91 9.41 -6.81
C ASP A 218 13.60 9.18 -6.05
N ILE A 219 12.47 9.06 -6.76
CA ILE A 219 11.18 8.67 -6.19
C ILE A 219 11.14 7.16 -6.01
N ARG A 220 10.79 6.70 -4.81
CA ARG A 220 10.56 5.28 -4.55
C ARG A 220 9.16 4.89 -4.98
N LEU A 221 9.07 3.92 -5.89
CA LEU A 221 7.83 3.29 -6.29
C LEU A 221 7.72 1.87 -5.73
N CYS A 222 6.58 1.59 -5.09
CA CYS A 222 6.23 0.27 -4.60
C CYS A 222 4.98 -0.25 -5.30
N LEU A 223 4.95 -1.53 -5.65
CA LEU A 223 3.74 -2.24 -6.05
C LEU A 223 3.28 -3.11 -4.89
N HIS A 224 2.11 -2.84 -4.33
CA HIS A 224 1.47 -3.75 -3.38
C HIS A 224 0.51 -4.69 -4.11
N VAL A 225 0.70 -5.99 -3.86
CA VAL A 225 -0.19 -7.04 -4.37
C VAL A 225 -0.62 -7.89 -3.17
N CYS A 226 -1.91 -7.89 -2.87
CA CYS A 226 -2.50 -8.72 -1.82
C CYS A 226 -3.37 -9.83 -2.41
N TYR A 227 -3.55 -10.88 -1.60
CA TYR A 227 -4.27 -12.09 -1.92
C TYR A 227 -3.74 -12.84 -3.17
N GLY A 228 -4.28 -14.03 -3.41
CA GLY A 228 -4.05 -14.78 -4.64
C GLY A 228 -2.83 -15.70 -4.63
N ASP A 229 -2.42 -16.07 -5.83
CA ASP A 229 -1.40 -17.08 -6.12
C ASP A 229 -0.24 -16.40 -6.85
N TYR A 230 0.83 -16.10 -6.10
CA TYR A 230 1.98 -15.34 -6.60
C TYR A 230 2.74 -16.08 -7.70
N SER A 231 2.60 -17.41 -7.80
CA SER A 231 3.21 -18.19 -8.89
C SER A 231 2.64 -17.84 -10.28
N ARG A 232 1.53 -17.09 -10.33
CA ARG A 232 0.92 -16.60 -11.58
C ARG A 232 1.53 -15.32 -12.12
N ILE A 233 2.24 -14.59 -11.26
CA ILE A 233 2.81 -13.28 -11.58
C ILE A 233 4.34 -13.28 -11.40
N TYR A 234 4.91 -14.39 -10.92
CA TYR A 234 6.34 -14.61 -10.80
C TYR A 234 6.84 -15.51 -11.93
N PRO A 235 7.95 -15.16 -12.62
CA PRO A 235 8.90 -14.07 -12.30
C PRO A 235 8.59 -12.70 -12.93
N GLU A 236 7.49 -12.53 -13.64
CA GLU A 236 7.18 -11.33 -14.44
C GLU A 236 7.16 -10.04 -13.60
N ILE A 237 6.78 -10.10 -12.31
CA ILE A 237 6.85 -8.95 -11.39
C ILE A 237 8.25 -8.35 -11.25
N LEU A 238 9.30 -9.11 -11.54
CA LEU A 238 10.69 -8.63 -11.51
C LEU A 238 10.99 -7.70 -12.70
N GLU A 239 10.18 -7.72 -13.75
CA GLU A 239 10.31 -6.85 -14.92
C GLU A 239 9.57 -5.52 -14.76
N PHE A 240 8.61 -5.44 -13.83
CA PHE A 240 7.84 -4.21 -13.60
C PHE A 240 8.74 -3.03 -13.21
N PRO A 241 8.48 -1.81 -13.67
CA PRO A 241 9.34 -0.65 -13.42
C PRO A 241 9.13 -0.03 -12.02
N VAL A 242 9.15 -0.85 -10.98
CA VAL A 242 9.07 -0.42 -9.57
C VAL A 242 10.34 -0.80 -8.81
N ASP A 243 10.66 -0.06 -7.74
CA ASP A 243 11.79 -0.36 -6.86
C ASP A 243 11.51 -1.54 -5.93
N GLU A 244 10.26 -1.64 -5.46
CA GLU A 244 9.84 -2.52 -4.38
C GLU A 244 8.52 -3.23 -4.71
N VAL A 245 8.39 -4.49 -4.27
CA VAL A 245 7.12 -5.22 -4.29
C VAL A 245 6.73 -5.56 -2.86
N ASP A 246 5.51 -5.21 -2.45
CA ASP A 246 4.93 -5.48 -1.12
C ASP A 246 3.92 -6.63 -1.20
N ILE A 247 4.23 -7.74 -0.53
CA ILE A 247 3.46 -8.99 -0.60
C ILE A 247 2.91 -9.43 0.75
N GLU A 248 1.73 -10.03 0.69
CA GLU A 248 1.01 -10.64 1.81
C GLU A 248 1.39 -12.12 1.97
N LEU A 249 2.02 -12.50 3.09
CA LEU A 249 2.46 -13.88 3.34
C LEU A 249 2.22 -14.38 4.79
N CYS A 250 2.00 -13.51 5.77
CA CYS A 250 1.86 -13.94 7.16
C CYS A 250 0.58 -14.76 7.38
N ASN A 251 -0.52 -14.37 6.74
CA ASN A 251 -1.84 -15.00 6.87
C ASN A 251 -1.91 -16.46 6.39
N ASN A 252 -0.96 -16.90 5.56
CA ASN A 252 -0.88 -18.26 5.05
C ASN A 252 0.38 -19.01 5.54
N ASP A 253 0.98 -18.55 6.65
CA ASP A 253 2.20 -19.14 7.22
C ASP A 253 3.35 -19.21 6.19
N TYR A 254 3.43 -18.20 5.33
CA TYR A 254 4.42 -18.04 4.26
C TYR A 254 4.49 -19.26 3.31
N GLU A 255 3.35 -19.91 3.04
CA GLU A 255 3.26 -21.10 2.18
C GLU A 255 3.84 -20.84 0.77
N GLN A 256 3.75 -19.60 0.30
CA GLN A 256 4.20 -19.19 -1.04
C GLN A 256 5.61 -18.56 -1.06
N LEU A 257 6.36 -18.58 0.05
CA LEU A 257 7.69 -17.94 0.12
C LEU A 257 8.66 -18.47 -0.93
N ASP A 258 8.64 -19.79 -1.17
CA ASP A 258 9.52 -20.46 -2.13
C ASP A 258 9.33 -19.94 -3.57
N VAL A 259 8.17 -19.36 -3.90
CA VAL A 259 7.89 -18.77 -5.22
C VAL A 259 8.94 -17.71 -5.57
N PHE A 260 9.42 -16.96 -4.58
CA PHE A 260 10.34 -15.83 -4.79
C PHE A 260 11.82 -16.23 -4.80
N THR A 261 12.13 -17.52 -4.75
CA THR A 261 13.52 -18.01 -4.65
C THR A 261 14.13 -18.41 -5.99
N GLU A 262 13.32 -18.81 -6.97
CA GLU A 262 13.79 -19.24 -8.30
C GLU A 262 12.91 -18.70 -9.46
N PRO A 263 13.43 -17.80 -10.33
CA PRO A 263 14.73 -17.13 -10.25
C PRO A 263 14.89 -16.30 -8.97
N ALA A 264 16.10 -15.82 -8.66
CA ALA A 264 16.31 -15.00 -7.47
C ALA A 264 15.53 -13.68 -7.54
N PHE A 265 14.96 -13.25 -6.42
CA PHE A 265 14.34 -11.94 -6.29
C PHE A 265 15.37 -10.82 -6.45
N THR A 266 15.15 -9.89 -7.38
CA THR A 266 16.15 -8.86 -7.74
C THR A 266 15.79 -7.44 -7.31
N LYS A 267 14.57 -7.21 -6.83
CA LYS A 267 14.05 -5.92 -6.35
C LYS A 267 14.14 -5.81 -4.83
N ASP A 268 13.73 -4.67 -4.27
CA ASP A 268 13.42 -4.61 -2.85
C ASP A 268 12.12 -5.36 -2.56
N LEU A 269 12.06 -6.07 -1.44
CA LEU A 269 10.89 -6.83 -1.00
C LEU A 269 10.34 -6.20 0.28
N ALA A 270 9.10 -5.73 0.21
CA ALA A 270 8.28 -5.51 1.38
C ALA A 270 7.45 -6.78 1.65
N VAL A 271 7.36 -7.18 2.90
CA VAL A 271 6.69 -8.43 3.28
C VAL A 271 5.87 -8.25 4.54
N GLY A 272 4.65 -8.77 4.47
CA GLY A 272 3.77 -8.89 5.61
C GLY A 272 4.36 -9.79 6.70
N VAL A 273 4.64 -9.22 7.87
CA VAL A 273 5.13 -9.98 9.05
C VAL A 273 4.13 -10.05 10.21
N VAL A 274 2.98 -9.40 10.04
CA VAL A 274 1.82 -9.50 10.92
C VAL A 274 0.58 -9.68 10.07
N ASP A 275 -0.35 -10.51 10.54
CA ASP A 275 -1.57 -10.83 9.80
C ASP A 275 -2.65 -9.76 10.07
N ALA A 276 -3.07 -9.10 9.01
CA ALA A 276 -4.10 -8.06 9.02
C ALA A 276 -5.54 -8.59 9.26
N HIS A 277 -5.74 -9.92 9.21
CA HIS A 277 -7.04 -10.58 9.26
C HIS A 277 -7.40 -11.10 10.65
N VAL A 278 -6.44 -11.12 11.58
CA VAL A 278 -6.63 -11.66 12.94
C VAL A 278 -6.59 -10.54 13.98
N GLY A 279 -7.58 -10.56 14.88
CA GLY A 279 -7.70 -9.60 15.98
C GLY A 279 -6.73 -9.83 17.15
N GLU A 280 -5.85 -10.82 17.05
CA GLU A 280 -4.81 -11.11 18.05
C GLU A 280 -3.53 -10.38 17.66
N VAL A 281 -2.84 -9.80 18.66
CA VAL A 281 -1.55 -9.12 18.45
C VAL A 281 -0.44 -10.17 18.54
N GLU A 282 0.32 -10.35 17.46
CA GLU A 282 1.47 -11.25 17.39
C GLU A 282 2.52 -10.82 18.43
N SER A 283 3.22 -11.80 19.00
CA SER A 283 4.33 -11.53 19.90
C SER A 283 5.54 -10.97 19.15
N VAL A 284 6.42 -10.25 19.85
CA VAL A 284 7.67 -9.75 19.23
C VAL A 284 8.49 -10.91 18.69
N GLU A 285 8.60 -12.00 19.44
CA GLU A 285 9.38 -13.19 19.06
C GLU A 285 8.83 -13.88 17.80
N GLU A 286 7.51 -13.91 17.65
CA GLU A 286 6.83 -14.42 16.45
C GLU A 286 7.15 -13.54 15.23
N ILE A 287 7.04 -12.21 15.38
CA ILE A 287 7.37 -11.28 14.29
C ILE A 287 8.85 -11.35 13.92
N GLU A 288 9.76 -11.50 14.89
CA GLU A 288 11.17 -11.70 14.56
C GLU A 288 11.39 -13.01 13.78
N SER A 289 10.65 -14.08 14.09
CA SER A 289 10.72 -15.33 13.32
C SER A 289 10.23 -15.13 11.89
N ASN A 290 9.16 -14.35 11.73
CA ASN A 290 8.61 -13.96 10.44
C ASN A 290 9.60 -13.16 9.59
N ILE A 291 10.25 -12.15 10.18
CA ILE A 291 11.31 -11.37 9.50
C ILE A 291 12.47 -12.29 9.07
N ARG A 292 12.86 -13.27 9.89
CA ARG A 292 13.92 -14.23 9.52
C ARG A 292 13.55 -15.07 8.31
N ARG A 293 12.28 -15.43 8.13
CA ARG A 293 11.82 -16.13 6.91
C ARG A 293 11.97 -15.24 5.69
N ALA A 294 11.62 -13.96 5.78
CA ALA A 294 11.82 -13.01 4.69
C ALA A 294 13.30 -12.84 4.29
N LEU A 295 14.20 -12.88 5.26
CA LEU A 295 15.66 -12.85 5.02
C LEU A 295 16.19 -14.11 4.29
N GLU A 296 15.38 -15.16 4.14
CA GLU A 296 15.69 -16.30 3.28
C GLU A 296 15.48 -15.98 1.78
N VAL A 297 14.77 -14.90 1.46
CA VAL A 297 14.50 -14.48 0.06
C VAL A 297 15.44 -13.36 -0.37
N VAL A 298 15.57 -12.32 0.45
CA VAL A 298 16.38 -11.13 0.16
C VAL A 298 17.31 -10.77 1.32
N PRO A 299 18.49 -10.17 1.06
CA PRO A 299 19.36 -9.65 2.12
C PRO A 299 18.72 -8.45 2.84
N PRO A 300 19.20 -8.07 4.03
CA PRO A 300 18.64 -6.95 4.82
C PRO A 300 18.56 -5.62 4.07
N GLU A 301 19.49 -5.34 3.16
CA GLU A 301 19.53 -4.12 2.36
C GLU A 301 18.40 -4.03 1.33
N GLN A 302 17.69 -5.13 1.08
CA GLN A 302 16.52 -5.21 0.19
C GLN A 302 15.20 -5.45 0.95
N LEU A 303 15.23 -5.61 2.27
CA LEU A 303 14.04 -5.96 3.06
C LEU A 303 13.36 -4.75 3.71
N THR A 304 12.07 -4.60 3.42
CA THR A 304 11.12 -3.74 4.13
C THR A 304 10.12 -4.62 4.89
N VAL A 305 9.74 -4.18 6.09
CA VAL A 305 8.86 -4.91 7.00
C VAL A 305 7.54 -4.15 7.12
N SER A 306 6.45 -4.80 6.71
CA SER A 306 5.09 -4.27 6.67
C SER A 306 4.09 -5.25 7.33
N PRO A 307 2.84 -4.84 7.63
CA PRO A 307 1.74 -5.78 7.78
C PRO A 307 1.35 -6.39 6.44
N ASP A 308 0.66 -7.53 6.48
CA ASP A 308 0.13 -8.24 5.31
C ASP A 308 -0.69 -7.38 4.34
N CYS A 309 -1.49 -6.48 4.88
CA CYS A 309 -2.39 -5.61 4.13
C CYS A 309 -2.72 -4.37 4.97
N GLY A 310 -3.59 -3.51 4.47
CA GLY A 310 -4.20 -2.43 5.26
C GLY A 310 -4.91 -2.96 6.51
N LEU A 311 -4.72 -2.31 7.65
CA LEU A 311 -5.22 -2.76 8.94
C LEU A 311 -6.65 -2.27 9.25
N LYS A 312 -7.34 -1.64 8.27
CA LYS A 312 -8.64 -0.97 8.44
C LYS A 312 -9.75 -1.81 9.11
N LEU A 313 -9.69 -3.14 8.98
CA LEU A 313 -10.70 -4.05 9.50
C LEU A 313 -10.46 -4.45 10.98
N LEU A 314 -9.31 -4.12 11.54
CA LEU A 314 -8.98 -4.44 12.94
C LEU A 314 -9.51 -3.40 13.92
N PRO A 315 -9.65 -3.75 15.20
CA PRO A 315 -9.75 -2.75 16.26
C PRO A 315 -8.47 -1.90 16.31
N ARG A 316 -8.61 -0.59 16.51
CA ARG A 316 -7.49 0.35 16.49
C ARG A 316 -6.40 0.00 17.51
N GLU A 317 -6.80 -0.44 18.71
CA GLU A 317 -5.86 -0.88 19.75
C GLU A 317 -5.05 -2.11 19.35
N VAL A 318 -5.64 -3.01 18.55
CA VAL A 318 -4.96 -4.20 18.02
C VAL A 318 -3.99 -3.76 16.92
N ALA A 319 -4.44 -2.94 15.97
CA ALA A 319 -3.58 -2.41 14.91
C ALA A 319 -2.36 -1.68 15.49
N TYR A 320 -2.55 -0.82 16.50
CA TYR A 320 -1.44 -0.13 17.17
C TYR A 320 -0.49 -1.11 17.87
N GLY A 321 -1.03 -2.11 18.58
CA GLY A 321 -0.22 -3.12 19.26
C GLY A 321 0.63 -3.95 18.28
N LYS A 322 0.07 -4.32 17.12
CA LYS A 322 0.79 -5.02 16.06
C LYS A 322 1.95 -4.17 15.53
N MET A 323 1.72 -2.88 15.27
CA MET A 323 2.77 -1.97 14.77
C MET A 323 3.87 -1.71 15.79
N GLU A 324 3.52 -1.56 17.08
CA GLU A 324 4.52 -1.41 18.15
C GLU A 324 5.40 -2.67 18.26
N ASN A 325 4.81 -3.86 18.17
CA ASN A 325 5.59 -5.10 18.19
C ASN A 325 6.41 -5.31 16.92
N LEU A 326 5.89 -4.93 15.75
CA LEU A 326 6.60 -5.01 14.47
C LEU A 326 7.87 -4.17 14.49
N VAL A 327 7.79 -2.91 14.91
CA VAL A 327 8.97 -2.04 15.01
C VAL A 327 9.98 -2.61 16.00
N ARG A 328 9.56 -3.08 17.18
CA ARG A 328 10.45 -3.70 18.16
C ARG A 328 11.15 -4.93 17.60
N ALA A 329 10.42 -5.80 16.91
CA ALA A 329 10.98 -6.98 16.27
C ALA A 329 12.02 -6.61 15.18
N ALA A 330 11.71 -5.63 14.34
CA ALA A 330 12.65 -5.15 13.32
C ALA A 330 13.97 -4.66 13.95
N ARG A 331 13.89 -3.85 15.02
CA ARG A 331 15.11 -3.37 15.73
C ARG A 331 15.89 -4.48 16.41
N ASN A 332 15.21 -5.49 16.96
CA ASN A 332 15.89 -6.66 17.53
C ASN A 332 16.61 -7.49 16.45
N VAL A 333 15.99 -7.66 15.28
CA VAL A 333 16.60 -8.38 14.16
C VAL A 333 17.80 -7.63 13.61
N GLU A 334 17.72 -6.31 13.44
CA GLU A 334 18.87 -5.48 13.05
C GLU A 334 20.05 -5.63 14.02
N ALA A 335 19.81 -5.55 15.33
CA ALA A 335 20.85 -5.75 16.34
C ALA A 335 21.47 -7.17 16.25
N ALA A 336 20.65 -8.19 16.06
CA ALA A 336 21.12 -9.56 15.88
C ALA A 336 21.92 -9.77 14.57
N LEU A 337 21.60 -9.02 13.51
CA LEU A 337 22.40 -8.98 12.27
C LEU A 337 23.75 -8.31 12.51
N ASP A 338 23.78 -7.17 13.21
CA ASP A 338 25.01 -6.46 13.57
C ASP A 338 25.95 -7.31 14.45
N GLU A 339 25.39 -8.10 15.36
CA GLU A 339 26.11 -9.03 16.22
C GLU A 339 26.55 -10.32 15.49
N GLY A 340 26.04 -10.55 14.27
CA GLY A 340 26.32 -11.74 13.46
C GLY A 340 25.61 -13.01 13.96
N GLU A 341 24.53 -12.87 14.72
CA GLU A 341 23.66 -13.97 15.16
C GLU A 341 22.73 -14.46 14.03
N ILE A 342 22.40 -13.57 13.10
CA ILE A 342 21.62 -13.85 11.88
C ILE A 342 22.52 -13.66 10.66
N SER A 343 22.40 -14.55 9.67
CA SER A 343 23.16 -14.43 8.42
C SER A 343 22.55 -13.35 7.52
N ALA A 344 23.37 -12.40 7.05
CA ALA A 344 22.94 -11.34 6.14
C ALA A 344 22.85 -11.77 4.66
N SER A 345 23.29 -12.99 4.30
CA SER A 345 23.25 -13.45 2.90
C SER A 345 21.96 -14.22 2.60
N ALA A 346 21.16 -13.71 1.65
CA ALA A 346 20.17 -14.53 0.96
C ALA A 346 20.85 -15.74 0.27
N PRO A 347 20.17 -16.89 0.07
CA PRO A 347 20.71 -18.00 -0.69
C PRO A 347 21.09 -17.51 -2.10
N GLN A 348 22.35 -17.67 -2.49
CA GLN A 348 22.73 -17.45 -3.89
C GLN A 348 21.96 -18.46 -4.74
N ALA A 349 21.18 -17.98 -5.72
CA ALA A 349 20.71 -18.82 -6.81
C ALA A 349 21.92 -19.59 -7.35
N VAL A 350 21.82 -20.92 -7.35
CA VAL A 350 22.86 -21.78 -7.89
C VAL A 350 23.03 -21.37 -9.35
N ALA A 351 24.18 -20.76 -9.67
CA ALA A 351 24.51 -20.45 -11.04
C ALA A 351 24.57 -21.78 -11.80
N ASP A 352 23.62 -22.01 -12.70
CA ASP A 352 23.68 -23.12 -13.64
C ASP A 352 24.90 -22.92 -14.57
N ASP A 353 25.81 -23.89 -14.51
CA ASP A 353 27.01 -24.06 -15.37
C ASP A 353 26.66 -24.37 -16.83
#